data_AF-A0A2V5MW18-F1
#
_entry.id   AF-A0A2V5MW18-F1
#
_cell.length_a   1.000
_cell.length_b   1.000
_cell.length_c   1.000
_cell.angle_alpha   90.00
_cell.angle_beta   90.00
_cell.angle_gamma   90.00
#
_symmetry.space_group_name_H-M   'P 1'
#
loop_
_entity.id
_entity.type
_entity.pdbx_description
1 polymer ?
#
loop_
_entity_poly.entity_id
_entity_poly.type
_entity_poly.pdbx_seq_one_letter_code
_entity_poly.pdbx_strand_id
1 'polypeptide(L)'
;MRLAAIYSFNNGEKIVSERYPNLVDEVRAAIAAVDEKRCKTKESFESTTTGKFFYSPVALNKAFKKQLIEKRGWKPGSAFEARCCDQKACRKNEAPPRTAAASRLKSGTRRRPLVKITEPQPPGKTVEGTAEHCFR
;
A
#
# COMPACT_ATOMS: atom_id res chain seq x y z
N MET A 1 -21.12 -7.97 -13.53
CA MET A 1 -21.66 -6.86 -12.71
C MET A 1 -21.29 -5.52 -13.34
N ARG A 2 -22.04 -4.45 -13.03
CA ARG A 2 -21.77 -3.08 -13.54
C ARG A 2 -21.26 -2.16 -12.43
N LEU A 3 -20.33 -1.27 -12.76
CA LEU A 3 -19.90 -0.20 -11.87
C LEU A 3 -20.95 0.93 -11.91
N ALA A 4 -21.65 1.18 -10.81
CA ALA A 4 -22.74 2.15 -10.78
C ALA A 4 -22.28 3.57 -10.38
N ALA A 5 -21.30 3.66 -9.49
CA ALA A 5 -20.76 4.93 -8.99
C ALA A 5 -19.32 4.74 -8.49
N ILE A 6 -18.55 5.83 -8.49
CA ILE A 6 -17.19 5.90 -7.93
C ILE A 6 -17.19 7.05 -6.92
N TYR A 7 -16.63 6.80 -5.74
CA TYR A 7 -16.44 7.83 -4.71
C TYR A 7 -14.96 7.93 -4.35
N SER A 8 -14.42 9.13 -4.39
CA SER A 8 -13.03 9.43 -4.06
C SER A 8 -12.97 10.22 -2.76
N PHE A 9 -12.33 9.65 -1.74
CA PHE A 9 -12.09 10.33 -0.47
C PHE A 9 -10.66 10.87 -0.43
N ASN A 10 -10.49 12.12 0.04
CA ASN A 10 -9.19 12.76 0.22
C ASN A 10 -8.26 12.66 -1.01
N ASN A 11 -8.81 12.93 -2.19
CA ASN A 11 -8.10 12.86 -3.48
C ASN A 11 -7.47 11.46 -3.76
N GLY A 12 -8.00 10.40 -3.15
CA GLY A 12 -7.47 9.05 -3.27
C GLY A 12 -7.44 8.54 -4.71
N GLU A 13 -8.46 8.84 -5.51
CA GLU A 13 -8.49 8.44 -6.93
C GLU A 13 -7.30 8.98 -7.71
N LYS A 14 -6.92 10.25 -7.50
CA LYS A 14 -5.77 10.86 -8.19
C LYS A 14 -4.47 10.15 -7.82
N ILE A 15 -4.25 9.93 -6.52
CA ILE A 15 -3.04 9.29 -6.01
C ILE A 15 -2.92 7.85 -6.53
N VAL A 16 -4.01 7.10 -6.50
CA VAL A 16 -4.03 5.69 -6.93
C VAL A 16 -3.87 5.60 -8.45
N SER A 17 -4.52 6.48 -9.22
CA SER A 17 -4.41 6.48 -10.69
C SER A 17 -3.02 6.90 -11.18
N GLU A 18 -2.36 7.84 -10.50
CA GLU A 18 -1.01 8.28 -10.85
C GLU A 18 0.05 7.24 -10.50
N ARG A 19 -0.06 6.60 -9.33
CA ARG A 19 0.97 5.66 -8.83
C ARG A 19 0.74 4.22 -9.26
N TYR A 20 -0.52 3.81 -9.41
CA TYR A 20 -0.91 2.42 -9.61
C TYR A 20 -2.07 2.26 -10.61
N PRO A 21 -1.94 2.78 -11.84
CA PRO A 21 -3.02 2.70 -12.85
C PRO A 21 -3.41 1.24 -13.15
N ASN A 22 -2.41 0.35 -13.24
CA ASN A 22 -2.61 -1.07 -13.53
C ASN A 22 -3.53 -1.74 -12.51
N LEU A 23 -3.43 -1.38 -11.22
CA LEU A 23 -4.26 -1.97 -10.17
C LEU A 23 -5.71 -1.48 -10.25
N VAL A 24 -5.93 -0.24 -10.68
CA VAL A 24 -7.28 0.31 -10.88
C VAL A 24 -7.99 -0.45 -12.00
N ASP A 25 -7.32 -0.66 -13.12
CA ASP A 25 -7.86 -1.42 -14.25
C ASP A 25 -8.12 -2.87 -13.88
N GLU A 26 -7.23 -3.44 -13.07
CA GLU A 26 -7.36 -4.79 -12.56
C GLU A 26 -8.65 -4.98 -11.72
N VAL A 27 -8.92 -4.05 -10.80
CA VAL A 27 -10.13 -4.06 -9.97
C VAL A 27 -11.39 -3.86 -10.83
N ARG A 28 -11.36 -2.91 -11.78
CA ARG A 28 -12.47 -2.69 -12.73
C ARG A 28 -12.77 -3.95 -13.54
N ALA A 29 -11.73 -4.60 -14.06
CA ALA A 29 -11.86 -5.83 -14.83
C ALA A 29 -12.34 -7.01 -13.95
N ALA A 30 -11.96 -7.07 -12.68
CA ALA A 30 -12.48 -8.07 -11.75
C ALA A 30 -14.00 -7.91 -11.53
N ILE A 31 -14.48 -6.67 -11.35
CA ILE A 31 -15.92 -6.37 -11.18
C ILE A 31 -16.71 -6.74 -12.43
N ALA A 32 -16.20 -6.41 -13.62
CA ALA A 32 -16.83 -6.73 -14.89
C ALA A 32 -16.93 -8.26 -15.11
N ALA A 33 -15.91 -9.02 -14.69
CA ALA A 33 -15.84 -10.47 -14.88
C ALA A 33 -16.70 -11.29 -13.90
N VAL A 34 -17.29 -10.68 -12.87
CA VAL A 34 -18.22 -11.37 -11.96
C VAL A 34 -19.59 -11.51 -12.62
N ASP A 35 -20.02 -12.76 -12.81
CA ASP A 35 -21.35 -13.10 -13.32
C ASP A 35 -22.39 -13.02 -12.20
N GLU A 36 -23.25 -11.99 -12.24
CA GLU A 36 -24.31 -11.79 -11.26
C GLU A 36 -25.37 -12.91 -11.29
N LYS A 37 -25.68 -13.50 -12.45
CA LYS A 37 -26.82 -14.43 -12.58
C LYS A 37 -26.60 -15.68 -11.73
N ARG A 38 -25.36 -16.14 -11.66
CA ARG A 38 -24.94 -17.31 -10.86
C ARG A 38 -24.96 -17.05 -9.35
N CYS A 39 -25.06 -15.80 -8.93
CA CYS A 39 -25.06 -15.42 -7.52
C CYS A 39 -26.47 -15.24 -6.94
N LYS A 40 -27.51 -15.31 -7.76
CA LYS A 40 -28.92 -15.19 -7.35
C LYS A 40 -29.48 -16.50 -6.80
N THR A 41 -28.88 -16.99 -5.71
CA THR A 41 -29.15 -18.33 -5.16
C THR A 41 -29.82 -18.32 -3.79
N LYS A 42 -29.99 -17.15 -3.15
CA LYS A 42 -30.57 -17.08 -1.80
C LYS A 42 -32.09 -17.06 -1.90
N GLU A 43 -32.74 -18.08 -1.38
CA GLU A 43 -34.19 -18.07 -1.17
C GLU A 43 -34.53 -17.26 0.10
N SER A 44 -35.56 -16.41 0.01
CA SER A 44 -36.07 -15.67 1.16
C SER A 44 -37.10 -16.48 1.92
N PHE A 45 -36.90 -16.59 3.24
CA PHE A 45 -37.86 -17.15 4.20
C PHE A 45 -38.57 -16.06 5.02
N GLU A 46 -38.32 -14.78 4.74
CA GLU A 46 -39.08 -13.69 5.37
C GLU A 46 -40.51 -13.67 4.85
N SER A 47 -41.47 -13.53 5.77
CA SER A 47 -42.91 -13.64 5.48
C SER A 47 -43.40 -12.71 4.38
N THR A 48 -42.80 -11.52 4.24
CA THR A 48 -43.16 -10.51 3.22
C THR A 48 -42.66 -10.87 1.81
N THR A 49 -41.66 -11.75 1.70
CA THR A 49 -40.94 -12.03 0.45
C THR A 49 -40.65 -13.50 0.22
N THR A 50 -41.44 -14.40 0.83
CA THR A 50 -41.30 -15.85 0.70
C THR A 50 -41.28 -16.30 -0.77
N GLY A 51 -40.33 -17.17 -1.12
CA GLY A 51 -40.20 -17.77 -2.46
C GLY A 51 -39.52 -16.90 -3.51
N LYS A 52 -39.10 -15.67 -3.17
CA LYS A 52 -38.28 -14.84 -4.07
C LYS A 52 -36.80 -15.21 -3.95
N PHE A 53 -36.13 -15.31 -5.09
CA PHE A 53 -34.68 -15.48 -5.15
C PHE A 53 -33.97 -14.13 -5.11
N PHE A 54 -33.01 -14.01 -4.21
CA PHE A 54 -32.14 -12.85 -4.01
C PHE A 54 -30.68 -13.20 -4.27
N TYR A 55 -29.86 -12.17 -4.40
CA TYR A 55 -28.41 -12.34 -4.47
C TYR A 55 -27.86 -12.80 -3.13
N SER A 56 -27.13 -13.92 -3.15
CA SER A 56 -26.48 -14.45 -1.98
C SER A 56 -25.16 -13.72 -1.75
N PRO A 57 -24.94 -13.07 -0.59
CA PRO A 57 -23.67 -12.43 -0.28
C PRO A 57 -22.52 -13.44 -0.22
N VAL A 58 -22.80 -14.68 0.18
CA VAL A 58 -21.81 -15.77 0.21
C VAL A 58 -21.37 -16.14 -1.21
N ALA A 59 -22.32 -16.25 -2.15
CA ALA A 59 -22.01 -16.55 -3.54
C ALA A 59 -21.22 -15.40 -4.21
N LEU A 60 -21.63 -14.15 -3.97
CA LEU A 60 -20.91 -12.96 -4.44
C LEU A 60 -19.48 -12.91 -3.90
N ASN A 61 -19.30 -13.10 -2.59
CA ASN A 61 -17.98 -13.09 -1.97
C ASN A 61 -17.08 -14.20 -2.53
N LYS A 62 -17.62 -15.38 -2.80
CA LYS A 62 -16.88 -16.47 -3.47
C LYS A 62 -16.47 -16.09 -4.89
N ALA A 63 -17.37 -15.47 -5.66
CA ALA A 63 -17.07 -15.02 -7.02
C ALA A 63 -15.96 -13.97 -7.04
N PHE A 64 -15.99 -12.99 -6.12
CA PHE A 64 -14.94 -11.98 -6.00
C PHE A 64 -13.61 -12.60 -5.57
N LYS A 65 -13.60 -13.49 -4.57
CA LYS A 65 -12.39 -14.21 -4.15
C LYS A 65 -11.76 -14.97 -5.32
N LYS A 66 -12.58 -15.64 -6.14
CA LYS A 66 -12.08 -16.34 -7.34
C LYS A 66 -11.45 -15.38 -8.35
N GLN A 67 -12.06 -14.23 -8.62
CA GLN A 67 -11.53 -13.29 -9.60
C GLN A 67 -10.27 -12.57 -9.11
N LEU A 68 -10.18 -12.22 -7.81
CA LEU A 68 -9.07 -11.45 -7.25
C LEU A 68 -7.92 -12.33 -6.74
N ILE A 69 -8.21 -13.42 -6.05
CA ILE A 69 -7.18 -14.28 -5.45
C ILE A 69 -6.67 -15.29 -6.48
N GLU A 70 -7.55 -16.12 -7.05
CA GLU A 70 -7.14 -17.23 -7.92
C GLU A 70 -6.59 -16.74 -9.26
N LYS A 71 -7.29 -15.81 -9.93
CA LYS A 71 -6.88 -15.37 -11.27
C LYS A 71 -5.83 -14.28 -11.29
N ARG A 72 -5.78 -13.49 -10.23
CA ARG A 72 -5.07 -12.20 -10.18
C ARG A 72 -4.01 -12.15 -9.07
N GLY A 73 -3.95 -13.17 -8.21
CA GLY A 73 -2.87 -13.34 -7.25
C GLY A 73 -2.93 -12.45 -6.02
N TRP A 74 -4.09 -11.82 -5.73
CA TRP A 74 -4.23 -10.98 -4.54
C TRP A 74 -4.11 -11.83 -3.28
N LYS A 75 -3.32 -11.35 -2.31
CA LYS A 75 -3.08 -12.05 -1.05
C LYS A 75 -3.83 -11.38 0.09
N PRO A 76 -4.36 -12.14 1.05
CA PRO A 76 -4.94 -11.57 2.26
C PRO A 76 -3.84 -10.84 3.05
N GLY A 77 -4.07 -9.55 3.32
CA GLY A 77 -3.19 -8.78 4.20
C GLY A 77 -3.57 -9.01 5.66
N SER A 78 -2.60 -9.37 6.50
CA SER A 78 -2.75 -9.34 7.96
C SER A 78 -2.18 -8.01 8.47
N ALA A 79 -3.04 -7.00 8.64
CA ALA A 79 -2.66 -5.78 9.34
C ALA A 79 -2.95 -5.99 10.84
N PHE A 80 -1.89 -5.96 11.66
CA PHE A 80 -2.03 -5.97 13.11
C PHE A 80 -2.17 -4.53 13.58
N GLU A 81 -3.40 -4.09 13.79
CA GLU A 81 -3.64 -2.77 14.36
C GLU A 81 -3.43 -2.85 15.87
N ALA A 82 -2.28 -2.35 16.33
CA ALA A 82 -1.96 -2.30 17.75
C ALA A 82 -2.96 -1.36 18.45
N ARG A 83 -3.89 -1.95 19.20
CA ARG A 83 -4.83 -1.20 20.03
C ARG A 83 -4.08 -0.70 21.26
N CYS A 84 -3.69 0.57 21.26
CA CYS A 84 -3.12 1.21 22.44
C CYS A 84 -4.22 1.38 23.50
N CYS A 85 -4.06 0.78 24.67
CA CYS A 85 -5.01 0.91 25.79
C CYS A 85 -5.08 2.33 26.38
N ASP A 86 -4.17 3.24 26.00
CA ASP A 86 -4.09 4.60 26.53
C ASP A 86 -4.17 5.66 25.42
N GLN A 87 -5.37 6.22 25.21
CA GLN A 87 -5.59 7.35 24.28
C GLN A 87 -4.73 8.59 24.60
N LYS A 88 -4.31 8.75 25.87
CA LYS A 88 -3.44 9.87 26.29
C LYS A 88 -1.98 9.71 25.85
N ALA A 89 -1.52 8.48 25.59
CA ALA A 89 -0.15 8.21 25.14
C ALA A 89 0.01 8.38 23.62
N CYS A 90 -1.03 8.13 22.83
CA CYS A 90 -0.97 8.21 21.36
C CYS A 90 -0.72 9.63 20.82
N ARG A 91 -1.29 10.68 21.46
CA ARG A 91 -1.16 12.08 20.97
C ARG A 91 0.27 12.63 20.95
N LYS A 92 1.23 12.01 21.66
CA LYS A 92 2.61 12.50 21.75
C LYS A 92 3.57 11.87 20.74
N ASN A 93 3.17 10.77 20.09
CA ASN A 93 4.04 9.97 19.22
C ASN A 93 3.49 9.80 17.80
N GLU A 94 2.54 10.64 17.38
CA GLU A 94 2.23 10.76 15.95
C GLU A 94 3.49 11.30 15.25
N ALA A 95 4.09 10.48 14.39
CA ALA A 95 5.20 10.93 13.55
C ALA A 95 4.73 12.16 12.75
N PRO A 96 5.49 13.26 12.73
CA PRO A 96 5.07 14.46 12.02
C PRO A 96 4.85 14.11 10.54
N PRO A 97 3.87 14.76 9.87
CA PRO A 97 3.71 14.60 8.44
C PRO A 97 5.06 14.91 7.77
N ARG A 98 5.48 14.07 6.81
CA ARG A 98 6.78 14.16 6.13
C ARG A 98 7.04 15.52 5.45
N THR A 99 6.07 16.42 5.43
CA THR A 99 6.14 17.76 4.87
C THR A 99 6.54 18.86 5.87
N ALA A 100 6.69 18.57 7.17
CA ALA A 100 7.11 19.58 8.15
C ALA A 100 8.60 19.45 8.55
N ALA A 101 9.50 19.51 7.57
CA ALA A 101 10.91 19.79 7.81
C ALA A 101 11.14 21.31 7.75
N ALA A 102 10.70 22.04 8.77
CA ALA A 102 11.13 23.42 8.96
C ALA A 102 11.04 23.83 10.43
N SER A 103 12.20 24.17 10.99
CA SER A 103 12.41 24.97 12.21
C SER A 103 12.05 24.33 13.57
N ARG A 104 13.04 23.70 14.21
CA ARG A 104 13.26 23.89 15.67
C ARG A 104 14.66 23.44 16.10
N LEU A 105 15.64 24.31 15.83
CA LEU A 105 16.85 24.43 16.66
C LEU A 105 16.58 25.47 17.76
N LYS A 106 17.29 25.33 18.88
CA LYS A 106 17.22 26.02 20.20
C LYS A 106 16.43 25.17 21.21
N SER A 107 16.97 24.71 22.33
CA SER A 107 18.21 25.02 23.07
C SER A 107 18.31 24.01 24.22
N GLY A 108 19.50 23.52 24.59
CA GLY A 108 19.63 22.68 25.79
C GLY A 108 20.93 21.89 25.92
N THR A 109 22.02 22.61 26.16
CA THR A 109 23.29 22.20 26.78
C THR A 109 23.37 20.79 27.41
N ARG A 110 24.25 19.93 26.87
CA ARG A 110 25.29 19.21 27.65
C ARG A 110 26.55 19.08 26.78
N ARG A 111 27.65 19.66 27.23
CA ARG A 111 28.98 19.48 26.65
C ARG A 111 29.34 17.99 26.74
N ARG A 112 29.61 17.34 25.60
CA ARG A 112 30.44 16.13 25.55
C ARG A 112 31.80 16.51 24.98
N PRO A 113 32.91 15.98 25.52
CA PRO A 113 34.24 16.32 25.05
C PRO A 113 34.46 15.82 23.62
N LEU A 114 35.20 16.64 22.88
CA LEU A 114 35.59 16.50 21.48
C LEU A 114 36.38 15.20 21.27
N VAL A 115 35.79 14.20 20.62
CA VAL A 115 36.55 13.09 20.04
C VAL A 115 37.11 13.60 18.72
N LYS A 116 38.43 13.74 18.65
CA LYS A 116 39.15 14.06 17.41
C LYS A 116 38.94 12.91 16.44
N ILE A 117 38.17 13.15 15.39
CA ILE A 117 38.11 12.24 14.23
C ILE A 117 39.20 12.70 13.29
N THR A 118 40.24 11.88 13.15
CA THR A 118 41.31 12.04 12.18
C THR A 118 40.73 11.97 10.77
N GLU A 119 41.01 12.97 9.94
CA GLU A 119 40.68 12.99 8.51
C GLU A 119 41.33 11.80 7.78
N PRO A 120 40.59 11.00 7.00
CA PRO A 120 41.19 10.13 6.02
C PRO A 120 41.61 10.94 4.78
N GLN A 121 42.91 10.89 4.49
CA GLN A 121 43.58 11.49 3.34
C GLN A 121 43.05 10.93 2.00
N PRO A 122 43.02 11.73 0.92
CA PRO A 122 42.60 11.28 -0.41
C PRO A 122 43.68 10.42 -1.09
N PRO A 123 43.33 9.33 -1.81
CA PRO A 123 44.30 8.60 -2.62
C PRO A 123 44.67 9.42 -3.85
N GLY A 124 45.96 9.77 -3.92
CA GLY A 124 46.57 10.45 -5.05
C GLY A 124 47.00 9.49 -6.17
N LYS A 125 46.86 10.02 -7.39
CA LYS A 125 47.77 9.91 -8.54
C LYS A 125 47.86 8.55 -9.26
N THR A 126 47.13 8.52 -10.38
CA THR A 126 47.48 7.83 -11.63
C THR A 126 48.94 8.07 -11.98
N VAL A 127 49.71 6.99 -12.14
CA VAL A 127 50.99 7.00 -12.86
C VAL A 127 50.85 6.09 -14.06
N GLU A 128 51.08 6.68 -15.22
CA GLU A 128 51.26 6.01 -16.50
C GLU A 128 52.52 5.14 -16.46
N GLY A 129 52.45 4.00 -17.15
CA GLY A 129 53.55 3.06 -17.30
C GLY A 129 53.28 2.13 -18.48
N THR A 130 53.70 2.59 -19.65
CA THR A 130 53.80 1.89 -20.94
C THR A 130 54.61 0.58 -20.90
N ALA A 131 54.48 -0.18 -22.00
CA ALA A 131 55.27 -1.32 -22.46
C ALA A 131 54.72 -2.70 -22.04
N GLU A 132 54.66 -3.74 -22.87
CA GLU A 132 54.84 -3.98 -24.31
C GLU A 132 54.43 -5.46 -24.50
N HIS A 133 54.02 -5.85 -25.72
CA HIS A 133 54.24 -7.19 -26.31
C HIS A 133 53.59 -8.43 -25.63
N CYS A 134 53.14 -9.47 -26.30
CA CYS A 134 53.01 -9.85 -27.70
C CYS A 134 52.22 -11.19 -27.72
N PHE A 135 51.40 -11.42 -28.74
CA PHE A 135 51.06 -12.74 -29.35
C PHE A 135 50.47 -13.85 -28.45
N ARG A 136 49.52 -14.69 -28.86
CA ARG A 136 48.66 -14.88 -30.04
C ARG A 136 47.65 -15.94 -29.63
#